data_AF-A0A849XW75-F1
#
_entry.id   AF-A0A849XW75-F1
#
_cell.length_a   1.000
_cell.length_b   1.000
_cell.length_c   1.000
_cell.angle_alpha   90.00
_cell.angle_beta   90.00
_cell.angle_gamma   90.00
#
_symmetry.space_group_name_H-M   'P 1'
#
loop_
_entity.id
_entity.type
_entity.pdbx_description
1 polymer ?
#
loop_
_entity_poly.entity_id
_entity_poly.type
_entity_poly.pdbx_seq_one_letter_code
_entity_poly.pdbx_strand_id
1 'polypeptide(L)'
;EDLLSILSRKIPHYHGIGSVSVWVDGFYSFTPQELLVLQQLLRYGARLTVSLTLDMIPKEEPQEGDPFFSSAATYRRLVELAQNSGVPVLETIRFEK
;
A
#
# COMPACT_ATOMS: atom_id res chain seq x y z
N GLU A 1 -16.31 5.55 -7.88
CA GLU A 1 -16.26 4.07 -7.88
C GLU A 1 -15.81 3.49 -9.22
N ASP A 2 -16.32 3.93 -10.38
CA ASP A 2 -15.92 3.33 -11.66
C ASP A 2 -14.46 3.60 -12.10
N LEU A 3 -13.90 4.77 -11.78
CA LEU A 3 -12.57 5.14 -12.27
C LEU A 3 -11.47 4.20 -11.77
N LEU A 4 -11.47 3.85 -10.48
CA LEU A 4 -10.49 2.93 -9.89
C LEU A 4 -10.65 1.51 -10.45
N SER A 5 -11.88 1.10 -10.71
CA SER A 5 -12.18 -0.17 -11.37
C SER A 5 -11.67 -0.20 -12.81
N ILE A 6 -11.80 0.89 -13.55
CA ILE A 6 -11.23 1.03 -14.90
C ILE A 6 -9.70 1.05 -14.84
N LEU A 7 -9.11 1.77 -13.89
CA LEU A 7 -7.66 1.87 -13.72
C LEU A 7 -7.05 0.51 -13.43
N SER A 8 -7.59 -0.24 -12.47
CA SER A 8 -7.10 -1.58 -12.13
C SER A 8 -7.12 -2.53 -13.32
N ARG A 9 -8.13 -2.44 -14.19
CA ARG A 9 -8.21 -3.22 -15.45
C ARG A 9 -7.23 -2.76 -16.53
N LYS A 10 -6.84 -1.48 -16.55
CA LYS A 10 -5.92 -0.93 -17.56
C LYS A 10 -4.45 -1.09 -17.21
N ILE A 11 -4.08 -1.14 -15.93
CA ILE A 11 -2.70 -1.32 -15.47
C ILE A 11 -1.98 -2.50 -16.16
N PRO A 12 -2.58 -3.71 -16.27
CA PRO A 12 -1.97 -4.84 -16.98
C PRO A 12 -1.58 -4.59 -18.44
N HIS A 13 -2.25 -3.65 -19.10
CA HIS A 13 -2.09 -3.37 -20.53
C HIS A 13 -1.15 -2.19 -20.80
N TYR A 14 -0.68 -1.50 -19.77
CA TYR A 14 0.22 -0.35 -19.91
C TYR A 14 1.67 -0.82 -20.09
N HIS A 15 2.22 -0.57 -21.28
CA HIS A 15 3.61 -0.84 -21.58
C HIS A 15 4.49 0.17 -20.83
N GLY A 16 5.30 -0.31 -19.88
CA GLY A 16 6.19 0.54 -19.06
C GLY A 16 5.81 0.69 -17.60
N ILE A 17 4.80 -0.04 -17.13
CA ILE A 17 4.38 -0.06 -15.72
C ILE A 17 5.54 -0.37 -14.74
N GLY A 18 6.49 -1.23 -15.15
CA GLY A 18 7.68 -1.56 -14.34
C GLY A 18 8.63 -0.39 -14.05
N SER A 19 8.54 0.70 -14.82
CA SER A 19 9.33 1.93 -14.61
C SER A 19 8.55 2.99 -13.83
N VAL A 20 7.30 2.72 -13.46
CA VAL A 20 6.45 3.68 -12.76
C VAL A 20 6.79 3.66 -11.27
N SER A 21 6.87 4.85 -10.69
CA SER A 21 6.89 5.05 -9.24
C SER A 21 5.61 5.75 -8.80
N VAL A 22 4.97 5.22 -7.77
CA VAL A 22 3.70 5.70 -7.21
C VAL A 22 3.91 6.02 -5.74
N TRP A 23 3.50 7.23 -5.35
CA TRP A 23 3.47 7.67 -3.96
C TRP A 23 2.04 7.80 -3.50
N VAL A 24 1.76 7.25 -2.33
CA VAL A 24 0.46 7.30 -1.68
C VAL A 24 0.66 7.93 -0.32
N ASP A 25 0.06 9.09 -0.11
CA ASP A 25 0.19 9.89 1.11
C ASP A 25 -1.18 10.35 1.61
N GLY A 26 -1.29 10.58 2.92
CA GLY A 26 -2.51 11.05 3.58
C GLY A 26 -3.54 9.96 3.87
N PHE A 27 -3.19 8.68 3.73
CA PHE A 27 -4.12 7.56 3.99
C PHE A 27 -3.88 6.93 5.37
N TYR A 28 -4.96 6.61 6.06
CA TYR A 28 -5.00 5.80 7.28
C TYR A 28 -5.75 4.47 7.09
N SER A 29 -6.34 4.27 5.91
CA SER A 29 -7.03 3.06 5.46
C SER A 29 -7.25 3.10 3.95
N PHE A 30 -7.52 1.95 3.34
CA PHE A 30 -7.90 1.84 1.93
C PHE A 30 -9.25 1.14 1.78
N THR A 31 -10.05 1.62 0.85
CA THR A 31 -11.22 0.89 0.35
C THR A 31 -10.79 -0.37 -0.42
N PRO A 32 -11.69 -1.36 -0.59
CA PRO A 32 -11.38 -2.54 -1.39
C PRO A 32 -10.93 -2.23 -2.84
N GLN A 33 -11.51 -1.19 -3.46
CA GLN A 33 -11.16 -0.78 -4.81
C GLN A 33 -9.75 -0.17 -4.89
N GLU A 34 -9.36 0.64 -3.90
CA GLU A 34 -8.00 1.18 -3.83
C GLU A 34 -6.99 0.06 -3.63
N LEU A 35 -7.25 -0.90 -2.74
CA LEU A 35 -6.39 -2.07 -2.56
C LEU A 35 -6.21 -2.88 -3.85
N LEU A 36 -7.27 -3.05 -4.65
CA LEU A 36 -7.19 -3.70 -5.96
C LEU A 36 -6.26 -2.94 -6.91
N VAL A 37 -6.32 -1.60 -6.93
CA VAL A 37 -5.41 -0.78 -7.75
C VAL A 37 -3.96 -0.97 -7.27
N LEU A 38 -3.70 -0.87 -5.97
CA LEU A 38 -2.36 -1.07 -5.40
C LEU A 38 -1.82 -2.47 -5.73
N GLN A 39 -2.66 -3.49 -5.63
CA GLN A 39 -2.30 -4.87 -5.99
C GLN A 39 -1.88 -4.98 -7.46
N GLN A 40 -2.64 -4.38 -8.38
CA GLN A 40 -2.28 -4.39 -9.80
C GLN A 40 -0.98 -3.62 -10.05
N LEU A 41 -0.78 -2.46 -9.43
CA LEU A 41 0.47 -1.71 -9.55
C LEU A 41 1.67 -2.56 -9.11
N LEU A 42 1.60 -3.18 -7.93
CA LEU A 42 2.64 -4.04 -7.39
C LEU A 42 2.90 -5.25 -8.29
N ARG A 43 1.84 -5.98 -8.67
CA ARG A 43 1.94 -7.21 -9.47
C ARG A 43 2.61 -6.99 -10.82
N TYR A 44 2.38 -5.83 -11.44
CA TYR A 44 2.97 -5.49 -12.74
C TYR A 44 4.27 -4.69 -12.64
N GLY A 45 4.83 -4.55 -11.43
CA GLY A 45 6.19 -4.09 -11.23
C GLY A 45 6.36 -2.60 -10.98
N ALA A 46 5.28 -1.84 -10.76
CA ALA A 46 5.42 -0.46 -10.32
C ALA A 46 6.05 -0.41 -8.91
N ARG A 47 6.91 0.58 -8.68
CA ARG A 47 7.42 0.89 -7.34
C ARG A 47 6.37 1.66 -6.56
N LEU A 48 5.90 1.10 -5.46
CA LEU A 48 4.93 1.73 -4.58
C LEU A 48 5.60 2.20 -3.28
N THR A 49 5.42 3.47 -2.94
CA THR A 49 5.82 4.07 -1.66
C THR A 49 4.57 4.59 -0.98
N VAL A 50 4.32 4.14 0.26
CA VAL A 50 3.17 4.60 1.05
C VAL A 50 3.67 5.26 2.33
N SER A 51 3.24 6.49 2.59
CA SER A 51 3.43 7.15 3.89
C SER A 51 2.22 6.90 4.78
N LEU A 52 2.49 6.48 6.01
CA LEU A 52 1.47 6.25 7.04
C LEU A 52 1.88 6.98 8.31
N THR A 53 0.91 7.63 8.95
CA THR A 53 1.12 8.27 10.26
C THR A 53 1.04 7.21 11.35
N LEU A 54 2.19 6.85 11.91
CA LEU A 54 2.37 5.81 12.92
C LEU A 54 3.27 6.32 14.04
N ASP A 55 3.02 5.89 15.28
CA ASP A 55 3.97 6.11 16.37
C ASP A 55 5.22 5.22 16.22
N MET A 56 5.00 3.93 15.96
CA MET A 56 6.06 2.93 15.76
C MET A 56 5.70 1.94 14.66
N ILE A 57 6.72 1.29 14.08
CA ILE A 57 6.51 0.21 13.10
C ILE A 57 5.85 -0.97 13.82
N PRO A 58 4.67 -1.43 13.39
CA PRO A 58 3.97 -2.53 14.05
C PRO A 58 4.79 -3.82 14.01
N LYS A 59 5.14 -4.35 15.19
CA LYS A 59 5.76 -5.67 15.35
C LYS A 59 4.74 -6.76 15.66
N GLU A 60 3.67 -6.37 16.34
CA GLU A 60 2.57 -7.22 16.79
C GLU A 60 1.25 -6.79 16.14
N GLU A 61 0.17 -7.49 16.45
CA GLU A 61 -1.17 -7.07 16.01
C GLU A 61 -1.56 -5.74 16.66
N PRO A 62 -2.16 -4.79 15.91
CA PRO A 62 -2.61 -3.52 16.45
C PRO A 62 -3.67 -3.73 17.53
N GLN A 63 -3.60 -2.98 18.62
CA GLN A 63 -4.57 -3.06 19.71
C GLN A 63 -5.74 -2.10 19.47
N GLU A 64 -6.96 -2.62 19.60
CA GLU A 64 -8.16 -1.78 19.54
C GLU A 64 -8.10 -0.69 20.62
N GLY A 65 -8.38 0.56 20.22
CA GLY A 65 -8.32 1.73 21.10
C GLY A 65 -7.03 2.55 21.01
N ASP A 66 -5.99 2.05 20.33
CA ASP A 66 -4.80 2.85 20.00
C ASP A 66 -5.14 3.97 18.98
N PRO A 67 -4.73 5.24 19.19
CA PRO A 67 -4.96 6.32 18.23
C PRO A 67 -4.44 6.05 16.81
N PHE A 68 -3.42 5.19 16.67
CA PHE A 68 -2.80 4.78 15.41
C PHE A 68 -3.26 3.41 14.91
N PHE A 69 -4.28 2.81 15.53
CA PHE A 69 -4.79 1.48 15.17
C PHE A 69 -5.03 1.32 13.66
N SER A 70 -5.75 2.27 13.03
CA SER A 70 -6.07 2.20 11.60
C SER A 70 -4.82 2.22 10.72
N SER A 71 -3.86 3.09 11.02
CA SER A 71 -2.59 3.17 10.30
C SER A 71 -1.79 1.88 10.49
N ALA A 72 -1.76 1.32 11.70
CA ALA A 72 -1.00 0.10 12.01
C ALA A 72 -1.60 -1.13 11.31
N ALA A 73 -2.93 -1.23 11.31
CA ALA A 73 -3.65 -2.25 10.55
C ALA A 73 -3.40 -2.09 9.04
N THR A 74 -3.43 -0.86 8.54
CA THR A 74 -3.14 -0.56 7.12
C THR A 74 -1.71 -0.93 6.74
N TYR A 75 -0.73 -0.65 7.58
CA TYR A 75 0.66 -1.07 7.37
C TYR A 75 0.76 -2.58 7.19
N ARG A 76 0.23 -3.36 8.15
CA ARG A 76 0.24 -4.83 8.08
C ARG A 76 -0.45 -5.32 6.82
N ARG A 77 -1.60 -4.72 6.47
CA ARG A 77 -2.36 -5.10 5.28
C ARG A 77 -1.60 -4.87 3.97
N LEU A 78 -0.84 -3.78 3.87
CA LEU A 78 0.00 -3.50 2.70
C LEU A 78 1.19 -4.46 2.60
N VAL A 79 1.81 -4.79 3.74
CA VAL A 79 2.88 -5.79 3.81
C VAL A 79 2.38 -7.16 3.36
N GLU A 80 1.22 -7.61 3.87
CA GLU A 80 0.55 -8.83 3.43
C GLU A 80 0.23 -8.79 1.93
N LEU A 81 -0.26 -7.65 1.42
CA LEU A 81 -0.59 -7.50 0.01
C LEU A 81 0.63 -7.69 -0.89
N ALA A 82 1.77 -7.11 -0.51
CA ALA A 82 3.04 -7.26 -1.22
C ALA A 82 3.55 -8.70 -1.17
N GLN A 83 3.54 -9.33 0.01
CA GLN A 83 3.94 -10.73 0.21
C GLN A 83 3.10 -11.69 -0.64
N ASN A 84 1.77 -11.55 -0.59
CA ASN A 84 0.83 -12.35 -1.39
C ASN A 84 1.00 -12.12 -2.90
N SER A 85 1.56 -10.97 -3.30
CA SER A 85 1.85 -10.65 -4.69
C SER A 85 3.27 -11.07 -5.12
N GLY A 86 4.07 -11.66 -4.21
CA GLY A 86 5.45 -12.06 -4.47
C GLY A 86 6.42 -10.88 -4.65
N VAL A 87 6.06 -9.69 -4.14
CA VAL A 87 6.84 -8.46 -4.28
C VAL A 87 7.63 -8.20 -3.00
N PRO A 88 8.94 -7.88 -3.08
CA PRO A 88 9.73 -7.58 -1.90
C PRO A 88 9.24 -6.29 -1.22
N VAL A 89 9.13 -6.33 0.10
CA VAL A 89 8.92 -5.14 0.93
C VAL A 89 10.29 -4.58 1.28
N LEU A 90 10.55 -3.33 0.89
CA LEU A 90 11.78 -2.64 1.24
C LEU A 90 11.76 -2.21 2.71
N GLU A 91 12.94 -1.86 3.24
CA GLU A 91 13.07 -1.34 4.59
C GLU A 91 12.13 -0.15 4.81
N THR A 92 11.35 -0.22 5.90
CA THR A 92 10.44 0.87 6.29
C THR A 92 11.26 2.02 6.86
N ILE A 93 11.17 3.18 6.23
CA ILE A 93 11.87 4.39 6.67
C ILE A 93 10.96 5.13 7.66
N ARG A 94 11.47 5.39 8.88
CA ARG A 94 10.83 6.29 9.84
C ARG A 94 11.45 7.67 9.68
N PHE A 95 10.60 8.69 9.47
CA PHE A 95 11.06 10.07 9.52
C PHE A 95 11.27 10.47 10.98
N GLU A 96 12.53 10.59 11.39
CA GLU A 96 12.90 11.22 12.66
C GLU A 96 12.87 12.75 12.48
N LYS A 97 12.37 13.46 13.48
CA LYS A 97 12.43 14.93 13.52
C LYS A 97 13.81 15.41 13.92
#